data_AF-A0A662W9G1-F1
#
_entry.id   AF-A0A662W9G1-F1
#
_cell.length_a   1.000
_cell.length_b   1.000
_cell.length_c   1.000
_cell.angle_alpha   90.00
_cell.angle_beta   90.00
_cell.angle_gamma   90.00
#
_symmetry.space_group_name_H-M   'P 1'
#
loop_
_entity.id
_entity.type
_entity.pdbx_description
1 polymer ?
#
loop_
_entity_poly.entity_id
_entity_poly.type
_entity_poly.pdbx_seq_one_letter_code
_entity_poly.pdbx_strand_id
1 'polypeptide(L)'
;MERVKYFLDFMKYARDVKEILTEHMSDFEVYVFGSVVRKEFSPGLSDIDIAIVSDEFESREKRMKIYDLLFEKFFDTPFEFHLLTKRRWEFYLKLVGNDYLPV
;
A
#
# COMPACT_ATOMS: atom_id res chain seq x y z
N MET A 1 4.79 -22.34 2.23
CA MET A 1 3.77 -21.66 3.07
C MET A 1 4.29 -20.33 3.63
N GLU A 2 5.11 -19.59 2.88
CA GLU A 2 5.76 -18.37 3.38
C GLU A 2 4.95 -17.09 3.14
N ARG A 3 4.09 -17.06 2.10
CA ARG A 3 3.20 -15.92 1.82
C ARG A 3 2.10 -15.72 2.87
N VAL A 4 1.62 -16.79 3.52
CA VAL A 4 0.47 -16.75 4.45
C VAL A 4 0.70 -15.77 5.61
N LYS A 5 1.94 -15.66 6.10
CA LYS A 5 2.29 -14.73 7.20
C LYS A 5 1.94 -13.27 6.86
N TYR A 6 2.16 -12.85 5.61
CA TYR A 6 1.85 -11.49 5.18
C TYR A 6 0.34 -11.22 5.21
N PHE A 7 -0.50 -12.20 4.87
CA PHE A 7 -1.95 -12.04 4.92
C PHE A 7 -2.54 -12.12 6.32
N LEU A 8 -1.89 -12.84 7.25
CA LEU A 8 -2.33 -12.88 8.65
C LEU A 8 -1.94 -11.59 9.39
N ASP A 9 -0.78 -11.04 9.09
CA ASP A 9 -0.20 -9.88 9.77
C ASP A 9 -0.11 -8.63 8.87
N PHE A 10 -0.97 -8.51 7.85
CA PHE A 10 -0.84 -7.46 6.83
C PHE A 10 -0.81 -6.04 7.42
N MET A 11 -1.57 -5.77 8.48
CA MET A 11 -1.58 -4.48 9.18
C MET A 11 -0.25 -4.17 9.87
N LYS A 12 0.49 -5.18 10.32
CA LYS A 12 1.83 -4.99 10.89
C LYS A 12 2.78 -4.53 9.79
N TYR A 13 2.82 -5.24 8.66
CA TYR A 13 3.68 -4.88 7.54
C TYR A 13 3.30 -3.53 6.91
N ALA A 14 2.01 -3.19 6.86
CA ALA A 14 1.59 -1.87 6.41
C ALA A 14 2.08 -0.75 7.34
N ARG A 15 2.14 -0.99 8.66
CA ARG A 15 2.77 -0.05 9.60
C ARG A 15 4.27 0.07 9.36
N ASP A 16 4.97 -1.04 9.11
CA ASP A 16 6.40 -1.00 8.77
C ASP A 16 6.63 -0.15 7.51
N VAL A 17 5.77 -0.28 6.47
CA VAL A 17 5.80 0.58 5.28
C VAL A 17 5.62 2.05 5.65
N LYS A 18 4.63 2.38 6.50
CA LYS A 18 4.40 3.75 6.95
C LYS A 18 5.62 4.32 7.67
N GLU A 19 6.21 3.56 8.59
CA GLU A 19 7.41 3.95 9.34
C GLU A 19 8.59 4.26 8.40
N ILE A 20 8.88 3.36 7.45
CA ILE A 20 9.94 3.58 6.45
C ILE A 20 9.72 4.90 5.69
N LEU A 21 8.49 5.21 5.31
CA LEU A 21 8.18 6.40 4.51
C LEU A 21 8.26 7.70 5.30
N THR A 22 8.16 7.68 6.65
CA THR A 22 8.24 8.90 7.47
C THR A 22 9.57 9.63 7.35
N GLU A 23 10.65 8.93 7.02
CA GLU A 23 11.98 9.53 6.81
C GLU A 23 12.12 10.18 5.42
N HIS A 24 11.20 9.88 4.49
CA HIS A 24 11.29 10.29 3.09
C HIS A 24 10.15 11.21 2.64
N MET A 25 9.05 11.29 3.38
CA MET A 25 7.84 12.04 3.00
C MET A 25 7.27 12.78 4.20
N SER A 26 6.73 13.98 3.97
CA SER A 26 6.26 14.86 5.05
C SER A 26 4.74 14.93 5.18
N ASP A 27 3.99 14.73 4.09
CA ASP A 27 2.52 14.68 4.10
C ASP A 27 2.04 13.47 3.29
N PHE A 28 1.69 12.39 3.97
CA PHE A 28 1.15 11.20 3.34
C PHE A 28 0.25 10.39 4.28
N GLU A 29 -0.63 9.60 3.67
CA GLU A 29 -1.50 8.64 4.33
C GLU A 29 -1.26 7.24 3.76
N VAL A 30 -1.47 6.21 4.57
CA VAL A 30 -1.31 4.81 4.14
C VAL A 30 -2.60 4.05 4.43
N TYR A 31 -3.04 3.29 3.45
CA TYR A 31 -4.26 2.50 3.50
C TYR A 31 -4.00 1.09 2.98
N VAL A 32 -4.62 0.10 3.61
CA VAL A 32 -4.76 -1.24 3.03
C VAL A 32 -6.15 -1.36 2.45
N PHE A 33 -6.30 -1.91 1.25
CA PHE A 33 -7.61 -2.11 0.63
C PHE A 33 -7.67 -3.43 -0.12
N GLY A 34 -8.78 -3.66 -0.84
CA GLY A 34 -8.90 -4.81 -1.73
C GLY A 34 -9.29 -6.10 -1.03
N SER A 35 -8.85 -7.22 -1.59
CA SER A 35 -9.34 -8.57 -1.23
C SER A 35 -9.09 -8.94 0.23
N VAL A 36 -7.98 -8.45 0.82
CA VAL A 36 -7.62 -8.74 2.21
C VAL A 36 -8.59 -8.09 3.19
N VAL A 37 -9.07 -6.87 2.90
CA VAL A 37 -10.04 -6.15 3.74
C VAL A 37 -11.42 -6.81 3.66
N ARG A 38 -11.82 -7.25 2.46
CA ARG A 38 -13.08 -8.01 2.26
C ARG A 38 -13.05 -9.43 2.82
N LYS A 39 -11.88 -9.94 3.23
CA LYS A 39 -11.65 -11.35 3.61
C LYS A 39 -11.93 -12.33 2.46
N GLU A 40 -11.76 -11.88 1.23
CA GLU A 40 -12.00 -12.62 -0.01
C GLU A 40 -10.68 -12.88 -0.76
N PHE A 41 -9.66 -13.36 -0.06
CA PHE A 41 -8.32 -13.56 -0.62
C PHE A 41 -7.91 -15.03 -0.63
N SER A 42 -7.00 -15.37 -1.55
CA SER A 42 -6.28 -16.65 -1.58
C SER A 42 -4.79 -16.38 -1.44
N PRO A 43 -4.11 -16.77 -0.34
CA PRO A 43 -2.70 -16.45 -0.11
C PRO A 43 -1.72 -16.88 -1.21
N GLY A 44 -2.10 -17.86 -2.05
CA GLY A 44 -1.31 -18.32 -3.19
C GLY A 44 -1.54 -17.55 -4.49
N LEU A 45 -2.58 -16.72 -4.59
CA LEU A 45 -3.02 -16.08 -5.84
C LEU A 45 -3.30 -14.57 -5.70
N SER A 46 -3.76 -14.14 -4.52
CA SER A 46 -4.03 -12.74 -4.23
C SER A 46 -2.76 -11.99 -3.86
N ASP A 47 -2.85 -10.67 -3.97
CA ASP A 47 -1.90 -9.70 -3.44
C ASP A 47 -2.58 -8.86 -2.34
N ILE A 48 -1.79 -8.03 -1.67
CA ILE A 48 -2.20 -7.13 -0.60
C ILE A 48 -2.01 -5.70 -1.12
N ASP A 49 -3.11 -5.05 -1.45
CA ASP A 49 -3.10 -3.69 -1.97
C ASP A 49 -2.83 -2.67 -0.86
N ILE A 50 -1.76 -1.89 -1.03
CA ILE A 50 -1.38 -0.79 -0.14
C ILE A 50 -1.40 0.52 -0.93
N ALA A 51 -2.31 1.43 -0.59
CA ALA A 51 -2.31 2.79 -1.12
C ALA A 51 -1.46 3.69 -0.23
N ILE A 52 -0.52 4.41 -0.84
CA ILE A 52 0.21 5.50 -0.21
C ILE A 52 -0.25 6.77 -0.92
N VAL A 53 -0.85 7.67 -0.16
CA VAL A 53 -1.59 8.82 -0.69
C VAL A 53 -0.86 10.10 -0.31
N SER A 54 -0.37 10.84 -1.31
CA SER A 54 0.32 12.11 -1.14
C SER A 54 0.33 12.90 -2.44
N ASP A 55 0.17 14.22 -2.36
CA ASP A 55 0.30 15.09 -3.54
C ASP A 55 1.77 15.30 -3.95
N GLU A 56 2.74 14.88 -3.13
CA GLU A 56 4.15 14.79 -3.56
C GLU A 56 4.33 13.85 -4.78
N PHE A 57 3.40 12.91 -5.00
CA PHE A 57 3.41 12.00 -6.15
C PHE A 57 2.93 12.61 -7.47
N GLU A 58 2.64 13.92 -7.51
CA GLU A 58 2.59 14.68 -8.75
C GLU A 58 3.98 14.75 -9.42
N SER A 59 5.05 14.76 -8.61
CA SER A 59 6.41 14.60 -9.12
C SER A 59 6.68 13.14 -9.49
N ARG A 60 6.93 12.91 -10.78
CA ARG A 60 7.34 11.58 -11.29
C ARG A 60 8.63 11.11 -10.64
N GLU A 61 9.59 12.02 -10.43
CA GLU A 61 10.87 11.68 -9.79
C GLU A 61 10.65 11.21 -8.35
N LYS A 62 9.83 11.92 -7.56
CA LYS A 62 9.50 11.51 -6.19
C LYS A 62 8.82 10.14 -6.18
N ARG A 63 7.85 9.93 -7.07
CA ARG A 63 7.14 8.66 -7.21
C ARG A 63 8.09 7.49 -7.50
N MET A 64 9.04 7.67 -8.42
CA MET A 64 10.02 6.61 -8.74
C MET A 64 10.95 6.33 -7.56
N LYS A 65 11.47 7.37 -6.89
CA LYS A 65 12.31 7.21 -5.69
C LYS A 65 11.63 6.40 -4.58
N ILE A 66 10.33 6.64 -4.36
CA ILE A 66 9.56 5.89 -3.36
C ILE A 66 9.29 4.45 -3.82
N TYR A 67 9.01 4.22 -5.11
CA TYR A 67 8.92 2.86 -5.63
C TYR A 67 10.22 2.08 -5.43
N ASP A 68 11.36 2.67 -5.78
CA ASP A 68 12.67 2.03 -5.63
C ASP A 68 12.92 1.63 -4.17
N LEU A 69 12.67 2.54 -3.22
CA LEU A 69 12.77 2.27 -1.77
C LEU A 69 11.87 1.12 -1.31
N LEU A 70 10.62 1.07 -1.79
CA LEU A 70 9.68 0.01 -1.44
C LEU A 70 10.12 -1.33 -2.02
N PHE A 71 10.56 -1.36 -3.29
CA PHE A 71 11.02 -2.58 -3.93
C PHE A 71 12.31 -3.11 -3.31
N GLU A 72 13.25 -2.26 -2.90
CA GLU A 72 14.45 -2.70 -2.17
C GLU A 72 14.12 -3.54 -0.92
N LYS A 73 12.99 -3.26 -0.25
CA LYS A 73 12.58 -3.94 0.98
C LYS A 73 11.52 -5.03 0.77
N PHE A 74 10.67 -4.88 -0.24
CA PHE A 74 9.45 -5.66 -0.39
C PHE A 74 9.30 -6.34 -1.77
N PHE A 75 10.35 -6.41 -2.59
CA PHE A 75 10.28 -6.98 -3.95
C PHE A 75 9.68 -8.39 -4.03
N ASP A 76 10.05 -9.30 -3.13
CA ASP A 76 9.56 -10.69 -3.13
C ASP A 76 8.44 -10.93 -2.10
N THR A 77 7.53 -9.97 -2.01
CA THR A 77 6.39 -10.01 -1.07
C THR A 77 5.07 -9.88 -1.84
N PRO A 78 3.93 -10.26 -1.24
CA PRO A 78 2.63 -10.11 -1.90
C PRO A 78 2.09 -8.67 -1.88
N PHE A 79 2.90 -7.64 -1.58
CA PHE A 79 2.42 -6.26 -1.51
C PHE A 79 2.36 -5.62 -2.90
N GLU A 80 1.19 -5.08 -3.25
CA GLU A 80 1.00 -4.24 -4.42
C GLU A 80 0.89 -2.78 -3.96
N PHE A 81 1.89 -1.95 -4.32
CA PHE A 81 1.95 -0.56 -3.90
C PHE A 81 1.33 0.40 -4.92
N HIS A 82 0.35 1.15 -4.45
CA HIS A 82 -0.35 2.19 -5.22
C HIS A 82 0.07 3.58 -4.71
N LEU A 83 1.01 4.24 -5.40
CA LEU A 83 1.41 5.62 -5.09
C LEU A 83 0.45 6.61 -5.76
N LEU A 84 -0.42 7.25 -4.98
CA LEU A 84 -1.56 8.03 -5.48
C LEU A 84 -1.54 9.47 -4.96
N THR A 85 -1.95 10.42 -5.78
CA THR A 85 -2.31 11.76 -5.27
C THR A 85 -3.64 11.69 -4.55
N LYS A 86 -3.96 12.67 -3.68
CA LYS A 86 -5.24 12.70 -2.94
C LYS A 86 -6.43 12.62 -3.91
N ARG A 87 -6.36 13.38 -5.02
CA ARG A 87 -7.35 13.32 -6.11
C ARG A 87 -7.51 11.91 -6.72
N ARG A 88 -6.41 11.18 -6.93
CA ARG A 88 -6.48 9.81 -7.48
C ARG A 88 -7.08 8.83 -6.47
N TRP A 89 -6.78 9.01 -5.20
CA TRP A 89 -7.36 8.20 -4.12
C TRP A 89 -8.88 8.36 -4.04
N GLU A 90 -9.42 9.57 -4.18
CA GLU A 90 -10.87 9.80 -4.24
C GLU A 90 -11.55 9.02 -5.38
N PHE A 91 -10.89 8.85 -6.52
CA PHE A 91 -11.41 7.99 -7.60
C PHE A 91 -11.40 6.52 -7.21
N TYR A 92 -10.36 6.06 -6.52
CA TYR A 92 -10.30 4.69 -6.01
C TYR A 92 -11.40 4.42 -4.99
N LEU A 93 -11.66 5.35 -4.07
CA LEU A 93 -12.74 5.25 -3.07
C LEU A 93 -14.12 5.03 -3.69
N LYS A 94 -14.37 5.56 -4.90
CA LYS A 94 -15.63 5.31 -5.63
C LYS A 94 -15.77 3.87 -6.11
N LEU A 95 -14.66 3.16 -6.31
CA LEU A 95 -14.62 1.77 -6.75
C LEU A 95 -14.61 0.81 -5.56
N VAL A 96 -13.83 1.12 -4.52
CA VAL A 96 -13.65 0.25 -3.34
C VAL A 96 -14.67 0.50 -2.24
N GLY A 97 -15.42 1.61 -2.30
CA GLY A 97 -16.39 1.97 -1.26
C GLY A 97 -15.73 2.11 0.10
N ASN A 98 -16.21 1.33 1.08
CA ASN A 98 -15.69 1.31 2.45
C ASN A 98 -14.67 0.18 2.70
N ASP A 99 -14.22 -0.52 1.65
CA ASP A 99 -13.33 -1.69 1.77
C ASP A 99 -11.85 -1.28 1.85
N TYR A 100 -11.54 -0.37 2.78
CA TYR A 100 -10.19 0.07 3.08
C TYR A 100 -10.00 0.29 4.58
N LEU A 101 -8.76 0.15 5.05
CA LEU A 101 -8.36 0.35 6.43
C LEU A 101 -7.21 1.37 6.49
N PRO A 102 -7.33 2.46 7.27
CA PRO A 102 -6.21 3.34 7.54
C PRO A 102 -5.17 2.63 8.43
N VAL A 103 -3.90 2.95 8.19
CA VAL A 103 -2.73 2.36 8.87
C VAL A 103 -2.11 3.32 9.87
#